data_AF-A0A254N687-F1
#
_entry.id   AF-A0A254N687-F1
#
_cell.length_a   1.000
_cell.length_b   1.000
_cell.length_c   1.000
_cell.angle_alpha   90.00
_cell.angle_beta   90.00
_cell.angle_gamma   90.00
#
_symmetry.space_group_name_H-M   'P 1'
#
loop_
_entity.id
_entity.type
_entity.pdbx_description
1 polymer ?
#
loop_
_entity_poly.entity_id
_entity_poly.type
_entity_poly.pdbx_seq_one_letter_code
_entity_poly.pdbx_strand_id
1 'polypeptide(L)'
;MRWLPAALFYFGYPAALVALALFPAGQPLAHQVARAALVGLVGYGVYDLTNLATLQHWPVRLAVVDTAWGCLASTLAGGAAAWVAQRYS
;
A
#
# COMPACT_ATOMS: atom_id res chain seq x y z
N MET A 1 0.72 -24.35 5.70
CA MET A 1 0.45 -22.91 5.85
C MET A 1 1.63 -22.22 6.52
N ARG A 2 2.15 -21.12 5.95
CA ARG A 2 3.23 -20.32 6.54
C ARG A 2 2.58 -19.13 7.27
N TRP A 3 2.23 -19.33 8.55
CA TRP A 3 1.46 -18.36 9.34
C TRP A 3 2.21 -17.04 9.59
N LEU A 4 3.53 -17.12 9.79
CA LEU A 4 4.36 -15.95 10.11
C LEU A 4 4.38 -14.90 8.98
N PRO A 5 4.69 -15.24 7.71
CA PRO A 5 4.60 -14.28 6.60
C PRO A 5 3.22 -13.65 6.45
N ALA A 6 2.15 -14.42 6.64
CA ALA A 6 0.79 -13.92 6.55
C ALA A 6 0.53 -12.86 7.63
N ALA A 7 0.85 -13.16 8.89
CA ALA A 7 0.68 -12.21 9.99
C ALA A 7 1.50 -10.92 9.75
N LEU A 8 2.76 -11.06 9.33
CA LEU A 8 3.62 -9.90 9.04
C LEU A 8 3.04 -9.01 7.93
N PHE A 9 2.47 -9.60 6.89
CA PHE A 9 1.84 -8.83 5.82
C PHE A 9 0.54 -8.16 6.27
N TYR A 10 -0.40 -8.93 6.83
CA TYR A 10 -1.74 -8.44 7.18
C TYR A 10 -1.75 -7.40 8.31
N PHE A 11 -0.75 -7.40 9.20
CA PHE A 11 -0.60 -6.37 10.22
C PHE A 11 0.44 -5.31 9.84
N GLY A 12 1.56 -5.72 9.25
CA GLY A 12 2.67 -4.81 8.93
C GLY A 12 2.34 -3.86 7.79
N TYR A 13 1.62 -4.31 6.76
CA TYR A 13 1.27 -3.44 5.63
C TYR A 13 0.33 -2.30 6.05
N PRO A 14 -0.80 -2.54 6.75
CA PRO A 14 -1.61 -1.45 7.29
C PRO A 14 -0.86 -0.55 8.27
N ALA A 15 0.01 -1.11 9.12
CA ALA A 15 0.82 -0.32 10.05
C ALA A 15 1.78 0.63 9.31
N ALA A 16 2.46 0.14 8.27
CA ALA A 16 3.33 0.96 7.42
C ALA A 16 2.55 2.04 6.69
N LEU A 17 1.36 1.70 6.15
CA LEU A 17 0.48 2.67 5.50
C LEU A 17 0.08 3.81 6.46
N VAL A 18 -0.33 3.48 7.69
CA VAL A 18 -0.66 4.49 8.71
C VAL A 18 0.57 5.35 9.05
N ALA A 19 1.70 4.71 9.34
CA ALA A 19 2.92 5.40 9.77
C ALA A 19 3.49 6.33 8.68
N LEU A 20 3.44 5.91 7.41
CA LEU A 20 4.08 6.64 6.31
C LEU A 20 3.14 7.60 5.58
N ALA A 21 1.85 7.29 5.52
CA ALA A 21 0.88 8.10 4.79
C ALA A 21 0.04 9.04 5.67
N LEU A 22 -0.31 8.61 6.89
CA LEU A 22 -1.30 9.29 7.72
C LEU A 22 -0.71 10.06 8.90
N PHE A 23 0.44 9.63 9.42
CA PHE A 23 1.08 10.26 10.58
C PHE A 23 2.02 11.41 10.17
N PRO A 24 2.08 12.52 10.94
CA PRO A 24 1.15 12.91 12.01
C PRO A 24 -0.22 13.33 11.46
N ALA A 25 -1.26 13.20 12.29
CA ALA A 25 -2.62 13.62 11.94
C ALA A 25 -2.71 15.14 11.67
N GLY A 26 -3.75 15.57 10.94
CA GLY A 26 -3.99 16.98 10.61
C GLY A 26 -3.33 17.48 9.32
N GLN A 27 -2.60 16.63 8.59
CA GLN A 27 -2.09 16.95 7.26
C GLN A 27 -3.23 17.12 6.23
N PRO A 28 -3.06 17.92 5.16
CA PRO A 28 -4.06 18.03 4.10
C PRO A 28 -4.43 16.66 3.52
N LEU A 29 -5.72 16.41 3.31
CA LEU A 29 -6.23 15.11 2.80
C LEU A 29 -5.54 14.69 1.50
N ALA A 30 -5.35 15.62 0.57
CA ALA A 30 -4.66 15.37 -0.69
C ALA A 30 -3.23 14.82 -0.49
N HIS A 31 -2.50 15.33 0.52
CA HIS A 31 -1.14 14.87 0.81
C HIS A 31 -1.13 13.44 1.37
N GLN A 32 -2.07 13.13 2.28
CA GLN A 32 -2.23 11.80 2.85
C GLN A 32 -2.64 10.77 1.79
N VAL A 33 -3.57 11.14 0.90
CA VAL A 33 -4.00 10.30 -0.23
C VAL A 33 -2.85 10.03 -1.21
N ALA A 34 -2.08 11.06 -1.57
CA ALA A 34 -0.93 10.91 -2.45
C ALA A 34 0.16 10.01 -1.85
N ARG A 35 0.43 10.14 -0.55
CA ARG A 35 1.36 9.24 0.16
C ARG A 35 0.83 7.81 0.24
N ALA A 36 -0.45 7.62 0.48
CA ALA A 36 -1.05 6.29 0.51
C ALA A 36 -0.97 5.59 -0.86
N ALA A 37 -1.17 6.34 -1.96
CA ALA A 37 -0.94 5.87 -3.32
C ALA A 37 0.53 5.45 -3.53
N LEU A 38 1.47 6.28 -3.07
CA LEU A 38 2.90 6.00 -3.17
C LEU A 38 3.31 4.75 -2.39
N VAL A 39 2.79 4.56 -1.17
CA VAL A 39 3.02 3.34 -0.38
C VAL A 39 2.52 2.11 -1.12
N GLY A 40 1.31 2.18 -1.71
CA GLY A 40 0.77 1.10 -2.55
C GLY A 40 1.61 0.79 -3.78
N LEU A 41 2.00 1.83 -4.51
CA LEU A 41 2.86 1.70 -5.69
C LEU A 41 4.20 1.06 -5.33
N VAL A 42 4.86 1.50 -4.25
CA VAL A 42 6.16 0.97 -3.85
C VAL A 42 6.02 -0.46 -3.31
N GLY A 43 5.04 -0.73 -2.46
CA GLY A 43 4.84 -2.06 -1.85
C GLY A 43 4.60 -3.14 -2.90
N TYR A 44 3.61 -2.93 -3.77
CA TYR A 44 3.27 -3.89 -4.82
C TYR A 44 4.28 -3.82 -5.99
N GLY A 45 4.72 -2.63 -6.38
CA GLY A 45 5.68 -2.46 -7.45
C GLY A 45 7.02 -3.12 -7.16
N VAL A 46 7.59 -2.94 -5.96
CA VAL A 46 8.86 -3.62 -5.61
C VAL A 46 8.67 -5.13 -5.57
N TYR A 47 7.55 -5.64 -5.06
CA TYR A 47 7.23 -7.07 -5.07
C TYR A 47 7.17 -7.63 -6.50
N ASP A 48 6.41 -6.99 -7.37
CA ASP A 48 6.25 -7.42 -8.76
C ASP A 48 7.52 -7.29 -9.59
N LEU A 49 8.27 -6.19 -9.42
CA LEU A 49 9.55 -5.99 -10.08
C LEU A 49 10.59 -7.01 -9.61
N THR A 50 10.58 -7.36 -8.32
CA THR A 50 11.43 -8.44 -7.78
C THR A 50 11.05 -9.78 -8.38
N ASN A 51 9.75 -10.06 -8.52
CA ASN A 51 9.28 -11.31 -9.15
C ASN A 51 9.62 -11.37 -10.65
N LEU A 52 9.47 -10.26 -11.38
CA LEU A 52 9.91 -10.16 -12.78
C LEU A 52 11.42 -10.40 -12.94
N ALA A 53 12.22 -9.96 -11.96
CA ALA A 53 13.68 -10.16 -11.99
C ALA A 53 14.10 -11.58 -11.59
N THR A 54 13.33 -12.27 -10.75
CA THR A 54 13.74 -13.55 -10.13
C THR A 54 13.05 -14.78 -10.72
N LEU A 55 11.84 -14.66 -11.24
CA LEU A 55 11.03 -15.77 -11.75
C LEU A 55 10.95 -15.73 -13.29
N GLN A 56 11.34 -16.83 -13.94
CA GLN A 56 11.48 -16.89 -15.40
C GLN A 56 10.18 -16.70 -16.21
N HIS A 57 9.00 -16.88 -15.60
CA HIS A 57 7.71 -16.85 -16.29
C HIS A 57 6.68 -15.96 -15.57
N TRP A 58 7.13 -14.92 -14.86
CA TRP A 58 6.21 -13.98 -14.22
C TRP A 58 5.52 -13.09 -15.27
N PRO A 59 4.17 -13.06 -15.37
CA PRO A 59 3.50 -12.30 -16.41
C PRO A 59 3.60 -10.79 -16.17
N VAL A 60 4.21 -10.03 -17.10
CA VAL A 60 4.29 -8.56 -17.00
C VAL A 60 2.92 -7.91 -16.86
N ARG A 61 1.90 -8.44 -17.56
CA ARG A 61 0.53 -7.96 -17.43
C ARG A 61 -0.01 -8.13 -16.00
N LEU A 62 0.30 -9.25 -15.35
CA LEU A 62 -0.11 -9.47 -13.96
C LEU A 62 0.57 -8.45 -13.05
N ALA A 63 1.89 -8.26 -13.21
CA ALA A 63 2.65 -7.29 -12.44
C ALA A 63 2.09 -5.86 -12.52
N VAL A 64 1.80 -5.39 -13.74
CA VAL A 64 1.23 -4.05 -13.93
C VAL A 64 -0.15 -3.93 -13.29
N VAL A 65 -1.00 -4.94 -13.46
CA VAL A 65 -2.35 -4.93 -12.90
C VAL A 65 -2.32 -5.01 -11.37
N ASP A 66 -1.47 -5.86 -10.80
CA ASP A 66 -1.35 -6.03 -9.35
C ASP A 66 -0.75 -4.77 -8.68
N THR A 67 0.27 -4.17 -9.29
CA THR A 67 0.81 -2.89 -8.84
C THR A 67 -0.22 -1.76 -8.92
N ALA A 68 -0.98 -1.67 -10.01
CA ALA A 68 -2.06 -0.68 -10.15
C ALA A 68 -3.17 -0.90 -9.11
N TRP A 69 -3.51 -2.16 -8.86
CA TRP A 69 -4.49 -2.53 -7.84
C TRP A 69 -4.01 -2.20 -6.43
N GLY A 70 -2.75 -2.48 -6.10
CA GLY A 70 -2.13 -2.13 -4.84
C GLY A 70 -2.12 -0.63 -4.57
N CYS A 71 -1.81 0.17 -5.60
CA CYS A 71 -1.90 1.62 -5.56
C CYS A 71 -3.34 2.08 -5.27
N LEU A 72 -4.32 1.59 -6.03
CA LEU A 72 -5.73 1.94 -5.84
C LEU A 72 -6.25 1.55 -4.45
N ALA A 73 -6.02 0.31 -4.03
CA ALA A 73 -6.48 -0.20 -2.74
C ALA A 73 -5.88 0.59 -1.57
N SER A 74 -4.58 0.91 -1.64
CA SER A 74 -3.90 1.70 -0.61
C SER A 74 -4.40 3.13 -0.58
N THR A 75 -4.63 3.74 -1.74
CA THR A 75 -5.21 5.08 -1.87
C THR A 75 -6.59 5.16 -1.26
N LEU A 76 -7.47 4.19 -1.56
CA LEU A 76 -8.83 4.17 -1.03
C LEU A 76 -8.85 3.90 0.49
N ALA A 77 -8.06 2.92 0.96
CA ALA A 77 -7.98 2.60 2.38
C ALA A 77 -7.37 3.75 3.19
N GLY A 78 -6.24 4.29 2.73
CA GLY A 78 -5.57 5.43 3.35
C GLY A 78 -6.42 6.70 3.30
N GLY A 79 -7.08 6.98 2.17
CA GLY A 79 -7.98 8.12 2.04
C GLY A 79 -9.20 8.03 2.97
N ALA A 80 -9.81 6.85 3.08
CA ALA A 80 -10.90 6.60 4.02
C ALA A 80 -10.43 6.77 5.47
N ALA A 81 -9.27 6.20 5.83
CA ALA A 81 -8.69 6.35 7.16
C ALA A 81 -8.33 7.81 7.49
N ALA A 82 -7.75 8.55 6.54
CA ALA A 82 -7.43 9.97 6.68
C ALA A 82 -8.70 10.81 6.90
N TRP A 83 -9.75 10.55 6.13
CA TRP A 83 -11.03 11.25 6.24
C TRP A 83 -11.69 11.00 7.59
N VAL A 84 -11.69 9.75 8.05
CA VAL A 84 -12.18 9.39 9.39
C VAL A 84 -11.33 10.09 10.46
N ALA A 85 -10.00 10.01 10.39
CA ALA A 85 -9.11 10.61 11.37
C ALA A 85 -9.32 12.13 11.50
N GLN A 86 -9.48 12.84 10.38
CA GLN A 86 -9.74 14.28 10.38
C GLN A 86 -11.11 14.66 10.96
N ARG A 87 -12.09 13.74 10.96
CA ARG A 87 -13.41 14.01 11.54
C ARG A 87 -13.43 13.85 13.07
N TYR A 88 -12.47 13.11 13.63
CA TYR A 88 -12.38 12.82 15.07
C TYR A 88 -11.16 13.45 15.76
N SER A 89 -10.34 14.22 15.04
CA SER A 89 -9.22 15.01 15.57
C SER A 89 -9.60 16.49 15.64
#